data_AF-A0A069I7K7-F1
#
_entry.id   AF-A0A069I7K7-F1
#
_cell.length_a   1.000
_cell.length_b   1.000
_cell.length_c   1.000
_cell.angle_alpha   90.00
_cell.angle_beta   90.00
_cell.angle_gamma   90.00
#
_symmetry.space_group_name_H-M   'P 1'
#
loop_
_entity.id
_entity.type
_entity.pdbx_description
1 polymer ?
#
loop_
_entity_poly.entity_id
_entity_poly.type
_entity_poly.pdbx_seq_one_letter_code
_entity_poly.pdbx_strand_id
1 'polypeptide(L)'
;MNIVILAAGMGKRMNSALPKVLHPLAGRPLLAHVIDTARKLLPTRLVVVVGHGADRVREAVGAEDVAFALQAEQLGTGHAVAQALPLLDDSQPTLVLYGDVPLTEPSTLQRLVAEAGNGRFGILTVEMDDPAGYGRIVREDGRIVRIVEQKDASEQQRAIREINTGIILAPTGHLRRWLSTLRNDNAQGEYYLTDTVERAVADGVEVVSAQPAALWETLGVNSKVQLAELERIHQRNLAQRLLEAGVTLLDPARIDIRGELTCGRDVTIDVNCVFEGRVHLEDGAHIGANCVIRNSTVGAGARVQPFCHFEDASVGAEGRIGPYARLRPGTVLAEDVHIGNFVEVKNSQIAAHSKANHLAYVGDATVGSRVNIGAGTITCNYDGANKFRTVIEDDVFIGSDTQLVAPVTVRRGATIGAGTTLTKEAAADKLTLSRAKQMTIDAWQRPVKQAKK
;
A
#
# COMPACT_ATOMS: atom_id res chain seq x y z
N MET A 1 -26.87 -12.01 -1.46
CA MET A 1 -25.96 -13.09 -1.02
C MET A 1 -25.25 -12.66 0.26
N ASN A 2 -24.99 -13.57 1.18
CA ASN A 2 -24.15 -13.34 2.35
C ASN A 2 -22.69 -13.66 2.03
N ILE A 3 -21.75 -12.97 2.68
CA ILE A 3 -20.32 -13.29 2.66
C ILE A 3 -19.81 -13.42 4.09
N VAL A 4 -19.10 -14.51 4.36
CA VAL A 4 -18.42 -14.78 5.63
C VAL A 4 -16.91 -14.84 5.35
N ILE A 5 -16.11 -14.03 6.05
CA ILE A 5 -14.65 -14.05 5.96
C ILE A 5 -14.07 -14.64 7.24
N LEU A 6 -13.35 -15.76 7.12
CA LEU A 6 -12.70 -16.42 8.25
C LEU A 6 -11.38 -15.73 8.59
N ALA A 7 -11.29 -15.14 9.78
CA ALA A 7 -10.15 -14.34 10.24
C ALA A 7 -9.74 -14.62 11.70
N ALA A 8 -10.18 -15.74 12.27
CA ALA A 8 -9.99 -16.07 13.69
C ALA A 8 -8.68 -16.83 14.02
N GLY A 9 -7.93 -17.25 12.99
CA GLY A 9 -6.74 -18.09 13.15
C GLY A 9 -5.55 -17.37 13.81
N MET A 10 -4.87 -18.06 14.75
CA MET A 10 -3.73 -17.51 15.50
C MET A 10 -2.48 -17.20 14.64
N GLY A 11 -2.27 -17.93 13.54
CA GLY A 11 -1.10 -17.72 12.67
C GLY A 11 0.26 -18.02 13.30
N LYS A 12 0.39 -19.09 14.11
CA LYS A 12 1.61 -19.45 14.85
C LYS A 12 2.91 -19.38 14.00
N ARG A 13 2.87 -19.81 12.74
CA ARG A 13 4.01 -19.79 11.79
C ARG A 13 4.45 -18.39 11.33
N MET A 14 3.67 -17.35 11.60
CA MET A 14 4.07 -15.96 11.36
C MET A 14 5.10 -15.46 12.38
N ASN A 15 5.17 -16.09 13.56
CA ASN A 15 6.02 -15.68 14.68
C ASN A 15 5.93 -14.15 14.92
N SER A 16 4.71 -13.69 15.20
CA SER A 16 4.36 -12.26 15.27
C SER A 16 3.30 -12.03 16.35
N ALA A 17 3.38 -10.90 17.04
CA ALA A 17 2.33 -10.42 17.93
C ALA A 17 1.16 -9.76 17.17
N LEU A 18 1.36 -9.40 15.89
CA LEU A 18 0.31 -8.91 15.01
C LEU A 18 -0.51 -10.11 14.50
N PRO A 19 -1.86 -10.09 14.60
CA PRO A 19 -2.70 -11.12 14.01
C PRO A 19 -2.37 -11.33 12.53
N LYS A 20 -2.36 -12.60 12.09
CA LYS A 20 -1.94 -13.01 10.73
C LYS A 20 -2.57 -12.15 9.63
N VAL A 21 -3.88 -11.99 9.70
CA VAL A 21 -4.71 -11.29 8.71
C VAL A 21 -4.45 -9.77 8.66
N LEU A 22 -3.73 -9.22 9.64
CA LEU A 22 -3.35 -7.80 9.68
C LEU A 22 -1.94 -7.54 9.15
N HIS A 23 -1.17 -8.58 8.82
CA HIS A 23 0.11 -8.38 8.13
C HIS A 23 -0.11 -7.67 6.78
N PRO A 24 0.77 -6.73 6.39
CA PRO A 24 0.56 -5.96 5.19
C PRO A 24 1.01 -6.71 3.93
N LEU A 25 0.22 -6.56 2.87
CA LEU A 25 0.54 -6.86 1.47
C LEU A 25 0.32 -5.57 0.68
N ALA A 26 1.33 -5.09 -0.06
CA ALA A 26 1.34 -3.75 -0.68
C ALA A 26 0.88 -2.64 0.29
N GLY A 27 1.40 -2.67 1.53
CA GLY A 27 1.10 -1.66 2.55
C GLY A 27 -0.29 -1.75 3.19
N ARG A 28 -1.12 -2.73 2.82
CA ARG A 28 -2.49 -2.90 3.35
C ARG A 28 -2.69 -4.26 4.03
N PRO A 29 -3.46 -4.37 5.13
CA PRO A 29 -3.76 -5.65 5.76
C PRO A 29 -4.28 -6.70 4.77
N LEU A 30 -3.86 -7.96 4.88
CA LEU A 30 -4.39 -9.08 4.08
C LEU A 30 -5.93 -9.09 4.09
N LEU A 31 -6.53 -8.93 5.27
CA LEU A 31 -7.98 -8.91 5.44
C LEU A 31 -8.66 -7.77 4.68
N ALA A 32 -8.01 -6.60 4.59
CA ALA A 32 -8.57 -5.45 3.91
C ALA A 32 -8.70 -5.72 2.40
N HIS A 33 -7.75 -6.44 1.79
CA HIS A 33 -7.88 -6.88 0.38
C HIS A 33 -9.10 -7.78 0.19
N VAL A 34 -9.32 -8.75 1.08
CA VAL A 34 -10.45 -9.68 1.00
C VAL A 34 -11.78 -8.96 1.19
N ILE A 35 -11.86 -8.03 2.14
CA ILE A 35 -13.06 -7.19 2.37
C ILE A 35 -13.38 -6.35 1.14
N ASP A 36 -12.37 -5.71 0.52
CA ASP A 36 -12.58 -4.90 -0.68
C ASP A 36 -13.05 -5.75 -1.86
N THR A 37 -12.49 -6.95 -2.05
CA THR A 37 -12.98 -7.91 -3.05
C THR A 37 -14.42 -8.31 -2.75
N ALA A 38 -14.74 -8.65 -1.49
CA ALA A 38 -16.09 -9.05 -1.08
C ALA A 38 -17.11 -7.93 -1.36
N ARG A 39 -16.77 -6.66 -1.08
CA ARG A 39 -17.64 -5.51 -1.35
C ARG A 39 -18.02 -5.37 -2.82
N LYS A 40 -17.12 -5.72 -3.74
CA LYS A 40 -17.39 -5.68 -5.20
C LYS A 40 -18.46 -6.69 -5.64
N LEU A 41 -18.81 -7.67 -4.80
CA LEU A 41 -19.93 -8.59 -5.03
C LEU A 41 -21.26 -8.07 -4.48
N LEU A 42 -21.29 -6.88 -3.87
CA LEU A 42 -22.48 -6.22 -3.33
C LEU A 42 -23.27 -7.14 -2.36
N PRO A 43 -22.63 -7.65 -1.29
CA PRO A 43 -23.28 -8.58 -0.38
C PRO A 43 -24.39 -7.91 0.44
N THR A 44 -25.44 -8.66 0.76
CA THR A 44 -26.49 -8.24 1.69
C THR A 44 -26.01 -8.28 3.15
N ARG A 45 -25.08 -9.19 3.45
CA ARG A 45 -24.42 -9.34 4.75
C ARG A 45 -22.94 -9.61 4.53
N LEU A 46 -22.06 -8.85 5.17
CA LEU A 46 -20.62 -9.09 5.20
C LEU A 46 -20.20 -9.33 6.66
N VAL A 47 -19.83 -10.56 6.97
CA VAL A 47 -19.50 -10.98 8.34
C VAL A 47 -18.05 -11.43 8.40
N VAL A 48 -17.27 -10.85 9.30
CA VAL A 48 -15.90 -11.27 9.59
C VAL A 48 -15.88 -12.08 10.88
N VAL A 49 -15.43 -13.34 10.80
CA VAL A 49 -15.24 -14.19 11.98
C VAL A 49 -13.88 -13.90 12.59
N VAL A 50 -13.87 -13.32 13.78
CA VAL A 50 -12.66 -12.95 14.53
C VAL A 50 -12.46 -13.87 15.73
N GLY A 51 -11.22 -13.99 16.19
CA GLY A 51 -10.85 -14.84 17.33
C GLY A 51 -9.66 -14.24 18.06
N HIS A 52 -8.48 -14.84 17.92
CA HIS A 52 -7.27 -14.32 18.53
C HIS A 52 -6.96 -12.89 18.04
N GLY A 53 -6.80 -11.95 18.98
CA GLY A 53 -6.56 -10.54 18.66
C GLY A 53 -7.77 -9.82 18.05
N ALA A 54 -8.99 -10.28 18.32
CA ALA A 54 -10.24 -9.74 17.78
C ALA A 54 -10.34 -8.21 17.87
N ASP A 55 -9.96 -7.60 19.00
CA ASP A 55 -10.05 -6.15 19.17
C ASP A 55 -9.18 -5.39 18.17
N ARG A 56 -7.95 -5.86 17.93
CA ARG A 56 -7.05 -5.27 16.94
C ARG A 56 -7.58 -5.43 15.52
N VAL A 57 -8.22 -6.56 15.22
CA VAL A 57 -8.84 -6.80 13.91
C VAL A 57 -10.03 -5.86 13.72
N ARG A 58 -10.91 -5.75 14.72
CA ARG A 58 -12.06 -4.83 14.69
C ARG A 58 -11.64 -3.38 14.54
N GLU A 59 -10.60 -2.95 15.26
CA GLU A 59 -10.05 -1.60 15.13
C GLU A 59 -9.51 -1.34 13.72
N ALA A 60 -8.81 -2.31 13.13
CA ALA A 60 -8.15 -2.13 11.84
C ALA A 60 -9.10 -2.16 10.63
N VAL A 61 -10.20 -2.93 10.68
CA VAL A 61 -11.11 -3.13 9.52
C VAL A 61 -12.58 -2.81 9.82
N GLY A 62 -12.89 -2.28 11.01
CA GLY A 62 -14.23 -1.90 11.41
C GLY A 62 -14.83 -0.87 10.45
N ALA A 63 -16.04 -1.15 9.98
CA ALA A 63 -16.83 -0.28 9.13
C ALA A 63 -18.33 -0.59 9.35
N GLU A 64 -19.20 0.35 8.98
CA GLU A 64 -20.65 0.24 9.17
C GLU A 64 -21.26 -0.99 8.47
N ASP A 65 -20.70 -1.37 7.32
CA ASP A 65 -21.14 -2.50 6.51
C ASP A 65 -20.54 -3.85 6.94
N VAL A 66 -19.62 -3.87 7.91
CA VAL A 66 -18.92 -5.08 8.36
C VAL A 66 -19.41 -5.51 9.74
N ALA A 67 -20.08 -6.66 9.80
CA ALA A 67 -20.45 -7.30 11.06
C ALA A 67 -19.34 -8.25 11.54
N PHE A 68 -19.27 -8.48 12.85
CA PHE A 68 -18.25 -9.35 13.45
C PHE A 68 -18.88 -10.49 14.24
N ALA A 69 -18.46 -11.72 13.94
CA ALA A 69 -18.77 -12.90 14.74
C ALA A 69 -17.53 -13.31 15.55
N LEU A 70 -17.69 -13.60 16.84
CA LEU A 70 -16.58 -14.03 17.69
C LEU A 70 -16.50 -15.55 17.73
N GLN A 71 -15.36 -16.10 17.31
CA GLN A 71 -14.96 -17.47 17.58
C GLN A 71 -13.98 -17.49 18.77
N ALA A 72 -14.52 -17.63 19.98
CA ALA A 72 -13.72 -17.66 21.20
C ALA A 72 -12.73 -18.84 21.21
N GLU A 73 -13.18 -20.02 20.80
CA GLU A 73 -12.40 -21.25 20.73
C GLU A 73 -12.18 -21.67 19.27
N GLN A 74 -10.92 -21.85 18.86
CA GLN A 74 -10.55 -22.19 17.48
C GLN A 74 -10.70 -23.70 17.21
N LEU A 75 -11.95 -24.17 17.18
CA LEU A 75 -12.33 -25.59 16.97
C LEU A 75 -12.47 -25.98 15.48
N GLY A 76 -11.83 -25.27 14.56
CA GLY A 76 -11.90 -25.54 13.11
C GLY A 76 -12.77 -24.55 12.31
N THR A 77 -12.74 -24.71 10.98
CA THR A 77 -13.38 -23.80 10.02
C THR A 77 -14.90 -23.93 10.00
N GLY A 78 -15.44 -25.15 10.15
CA GLY A 78 -16.87 -25.37 10.28
C GLY A 78 -17.44 -24.69 11.52
N HIS A 79 -16.74 -24.81 12.66
CA HIS A 79 -17.10 -24.09 13.89
C HIS A 79 -17.06 -22.56 13.68
N ALA A 80 -16.08 -22.04 12.94
CA ALA A 80 -15.96 -20.62 12.66
C ALA A 80 -17.16 -20.08 11.86
N VAL A 81 -17.56 -20.77 10.79
CA VAL A 81 -18.75 -20.40 10.00
C VAL A 81 -20.02 -20.51 10.85
N ALA A 82 -20.13 -21.51 11.73
CA ALA A 82 -21.27 -21.65 12.63
C ALA A 82 -21.48 -20.42 13.53
N GLN A 83 -20.41 -19.76 13.97
CA GLN A 83 -20.51 -18.51 14.76
C GLN A 83 -21.09 -17.33 13.97
N ALA A 84 -20.98 -17.35 12.64
CA ALA A 84 -21.53 -16.30 11.78
C ALA A 84 -23.04 -16.47 11.50
N LEU A 85 -23.57 -17.71 11.61
CA LEU A 85 -24.96 -18.05 11.24
C LEU A 85 -26.06 -17.14 11.83
N PRO A 86 -25.96 -16.61 13.07
CA PRO A 86 -26.97 -15.69 13.61
C PRO A 86 -27.04 -14.34 12.89
N LEU A 87 -26.02 -13.97 12.11
CA LEU A 87 -25.89 -12.69 11.42
C LEU A 87 -26.23 -12.78 9.92
N LEU A 88 -26.51 -13.99 9.43
CA LEU A 88 -26.77 -14.25 8.00
C LEU A 88 -28.27 -14.19 7.69
N ASP A 89 -28.57 -13.86 6.44
CA ASP A 89 -29.93 -13.99 5.90
C ASP A 89 -30.12 -15.40 5.32
N ASP A 90 -30.96 -16.21 5.96
CA ASP A 90 -31.23 -17.60 5.56
C ASP A 90 -31.84 -17.71 4.14
N SER A 91 -32.42 -16.64 3.60
CA SER A 91 -32.98 -16.61 2.23
C SER A 91 -31.93 -16.44 1.13
N GLN A 92 -30.71 -16.07 1.50
CA GLN A 92 -29.61 -15.78 0.59
C GLN A 92 -28.57 -16.92 0.63
N PRO A 93 -27.84 -17.22 -0.45
CA PRO A 93 -26.69 -18.11 -0.38
C PRO A 93 -25.52 -17.44 0.38
N THR A 94 -24.68 -18.23 1.02
CA THR A 94 -23.49 -17.77 1.78
C THR A 94 -22.20 -18.18 1.08
N LEU A 95 -21.38 -17.18 0.75
CA LEU A 95 -20.02 -17.34 0.24
C LEU A 95 -19.04 -17.28 1.41
N VAL A 96 -18.18 -18.28 1.56
CA VAL A 96 -17.14 -18.32 2.59
C VAL A 96 -15.79 -18.00 1.96
N LEU A 97 -15.11 -17.00 2.52
CA LEU A 97 -13.78 -16.52 2.13
C LEU A 97 -12.81 -16.63 3.30
N TYR A 98 -11.52 -16.49 3.02
CA TYR A 98 -10.44 -16.63 4.00
C TYR A 98 -9.67 -15.32 4.07
N GLY A 99 -9.53 -14.75 5.27
CA GLY A 99 -8.89 -13.44 5.50
C GLY A 99 -7.38 -13.41 5.22
N ASP A 100 -6.78 -14.57 4.94
CA ASP A 100 -5.37 -14.74 4.58
C ASP A 100 -5.15 -15.14 3.12
N VAL A 101 -6.19 -15.13 2.28
CA VAL A 101 -6.13 -15.34 0.82
C VAL A 101 -6.45 -14.01 0.13
N PRO A 102 -5.52 -13.04 0.13
CA PRO A 102 -5.82 -11.64 -0.20
C PRO A 102 -5.97 -11.35 -1.69
N LEU A 103 -5.50 -12.24 -2.58
CA LEU A 103 -5.41 -11.97 -4.01
C LEU A 103 -6.56 -12.54 -4.83
N THR A 104 -7.61 -13.06 -4.19
CA THR A 104 -8.77 -13.55 -4.94
C THR A 104 -9.44 -12.42 -5.70
N GLU A 105 -9.68 -12.61 -7.01
CA GLU A 105 -10.32 -11.59 -7.84
C GLU A 105 -11.86 -11.67 -7.78
N PRO A 106 -12.56 -10.52 -7.89
CA PRO A 106 -14.01 -10.49 -7.94
C PRO A 106 -14.59 -11.32 -9.09
N SER A 107 -13.93 -11.33 -10.25
CA SER A 107 -14.37 -12.07 -11.43
C SER A 107 -14.38 -13.58 -11.19
N THR A 108 -13.39 -14.10 -10.46
CA THR A 108 -13.34 -15.52 -10.05
C THR A 108 -14.49 -15.88 -9.11
N LEU A 109 -14.78 -15.03 -8.12
CA LEU A 109 -15.90 -15.25 -7.21
C LEU A 109 -17.26 -15.15 -7.93
N GLN A 110 -17.41 -14.21 -8.85
CA GLN A 110 -18.61 -14.08 -9.69
C GLN A 110 -18.84 -15.31 -10.57
N ARG A 111 -17.78 -15.90 -11.14
CA ARG A 111 -17.88 -17.18 -11.86
C ARG A 111 -18.41 -18.29 -10.95
N LEU A 112 -17.88 -18.42 -9.73
CA LEU A 112 -18.37 -19.42 -8.77
C LEU A 112 -19.85 -19.19 -8.42
N VAL A 113 -20.24 -17.94 -8.18
CA VAL A 113 -21.63 -17.57 -7.89
C VAL A 113 -22.56 -17.90 -9.05
N ALA A 114 -22.15 -17.60 -10.28
CA ALA A 114 -22.92 -17.95 -11.48
C ALA A 114 -23.07 -19.47 -11.65
N GLU A 115 -21.98 -20.21 -11.41
CA GLU A 115 -21.97 -21.67 -11.55
C GLU A 115 -22.86 -22.35 -10.50
N ALA A 116 -22.86 -21.88 -9.25
CA ALA A 116 -23.73 -22.45 -8.22
C ALA A 116 -25.19 -21.97 -8.32
N GLY A 117 -25.42 -20.74 -8.76
CA GLY A 117 -26.72 -20.11 -8.66
C GLY A 117 -27.22 -20.05 -7.21
N ASN A 118 -28.53 -20.21 -7.00
CA ASN A 118 -29.14 -20.10 -5.66
C ASN A 118 -29.31 -21.44 -4.92
N GLY A 119 -29.19 -22.57 -5.61
CA GLY A 119 -29.60 -23.88 -5.07
C GLY A 119 -28.48 -24.92 -4.96
N ARG A 120 -27.33 -24.72 -5.62
CA ARG A 120 -26.23 -25.69 -5.67
C ARG A 120 -25.12 -25.31 -4.69
N PHE A 121 -24.30 -26.28 -4.33
CA PHE A 121 -23.10 -26.07 -3.54
C PHE A 121 -21.93 -25.78 -4.50
N GLY A 122 -21.38 -24.57 -4.46
CA GLY A 122 -20.20 -24.20 -5.25
C GLY A 122 -18.90 -24.38 -4.46
N ILE A 123 -17.87 -24.93 -5.09
CA ILE A 123 -16.50 -24.98 -4.57
C ILE A 123 -15.55 -24.33 -5.57
N LEU A 124 -14.67 -23.44 -5.11
CA LEU A 124 -13.54 -23.02 -5.94
C LEU A 124 -12.43 -24.07 -5.81
N THR A 125 -12.09 -24.73 -6.90
CA THR A 125 -11.02 -25.74 -6.97
C THR A 125 -9.90 -25.25 -7.86
N VAL A 126 -8.72 -25.83 -7.71
CA VAL A 126 -7.59 -25.55 -8.60
C VAL A 126 -6.71 -26.79 -8.72
N GLU A 127 -6.11 -27.00 -9.88
CA GLU A 127 -5.09 -28.03 -10.05
C GLU A 127 -3.72 -27.48 -9.65
N MET A 128 -2.97 -28.27 -8.86
CA MET A 128 -1.61 -27.94 -8.44
C MET A 128 -0.65 -29.08 -8.81
N ASP A 129 0.56 -28.70 -9.23
CA ASP A 129 1.64 -29.67 -9.45
C ASP A 129 2.06 -30.36 -8.14
N ASP A 130 2.15 -29.60 -7.05
CA ASP A 130 2.35 -30.10 -5.69
C ASP A 130 1.14 -29.77 -4.80
N PRO A 131 0.22 -30.73 -4.58
CA PRO A 131 -0.97 -30.52 -3.76
C PRO A 131 -0.70 -30.74 -2.25
N ALA A 132 0.54 -30.94 -1.81
CA ALA A 132 0.86 -31.25 -0.41
C ALA A 132 0.27 -30.22 0.57
N GLY A 133 -0.45 -30.71 1.57
CA GLY A 133 -1.02 -29.88 2.64
C GLY A 133 -2.44 -29.38 2.41
N TYR A 134 -3.01 -29.54 1.21
CA TYR A 134 -4.39 -29.13 0.91
C TYR A 134 -5.40 -30.30 1.00
N GLY A 135 -6.69 -29.98 1.09
CA GLY A 135 -7.76 -30.97 0.90
C GLY A 135 -7.90 -31.40 -0.56
N ARG A 136 -8.15 -32.67 -0.82
CA ARG A 136 -8.26 -33.27 -2.17
C ARG A 136 -9.71 -33.34 -2.62
N ILE A 137 -9.99 -32.93 -3.86
CA ILE A 137 -11.33 -33.05 -4.45
C ILE A 137 -11.50 -34.47 -4.99
N VAL A 138 -12.39 -35.24 -4.37
CA VAL A 138 -12.69 -36.61 -4.83
C VAL A 138 -13.90 -36.54 -5.75
N ARG A 139 -13.75 -37.09 -6.96
CA ARG A 139 -14.81 -37.19 -7.95
C ARG A 139 -15.18 -38.63 -8.26
N GLU A 140 -16.48 -38.87 -8.45
CA GLU A 140 -17.04 -40.12 -8.96
C GLU A 140 -17.92 -39.77 -10.18
N ASP A 141 -17.69 -40.42 -11.31
CA ASP A 141 -18.36 -40.11 -12.59
C ASP A 141 -18.36 -38.62 -12.96
N GLY A 142 -17.25 -37.93 -12.65
CA GLY A 142 -17.06 -36.50 -12.89
C GLY A 142 -17.69 -35.56 -11.85
N ARG A 143 -18.52 -36.08 -10.93
CA ARG A 143 -19.20 -35.30 -9.88
C ARG A 143 -18.37 -35.27 -8.60
N ILE A 144 -18.37 -34.14 -7.91
CA ILE A 144 -17.68 -34.01 -6.61
C ILE A 144 -18.51 -34.74 -5.55
N VAL A 145 -17.89 -35.70 -4.87
CA VAL A 145 -18.56 -36.48 -3.82
C VAL A 145 -18.10 -36.11 -2.42
N ARG A 146 -16.83 -35.71 -2.26
CA ARG A 146 -16.26 -35.30 -0.97
C ARG A 146 -14.95 -34.55 -1.14
N ILE A 147 -14.51 -33.95 -0.05
CA ILE A 147 -13.16 -33.40 0.12
C ILE A 147 -12.45 -34.21 1.20
N VAL A 148 -11.21 -34.60 0.96
CA VAL A 148 -10.41 -35.35 1.95
C VAL A 148 -9.18 -34.55 2.33
N GLU A 149 -9.06 -34.18 3.61
CA GLU A 149 -7.90 -33.44 4.13
C GLU A 149 -6.61 -34.25 4.03
N GLN A 150 -5.47 -33.57 3.88
CA GLN A 150 -4.15 -34.20 3.67
C GLN A 150 -3.81 -35.26 4.72
N LYS A 151 -4.17 -35.03 5.99
CA LYS A 151 -3.86 -35.94 7.10
C LYS A 151 -4.69 -37.22 7.07
N ASP A 152 -5.91 -37.13 6.56
CA ASP A 152 -6.87 -38.22 6.48
C ASP A 152 -6.82 -38.93 5.11
N ALA A 153 -6.17 -38.33 4.11
CA ALA A 153 -6.05 -38.86 2.76
C ALA A 153 -5.14 -40.11 2.68
N SER A 154 -5.61 -41.14 1.98
CA SER A 154 -4.82 -42.31 1.58
C SER A 154 -3.74 -41.94 0.56
N GLU A 155 -2.79 -42.84 0.30
CA GLU A 155 -1.73 -42.61 -0.70
C GLU A 155 -2.32 -42.32 -2.11
N GLN A 156 -3.36 -43.06 -2.50
CA GLN A 156 -4.05 -42.83 -3.78
C GLN A 156 -4.76 -41.47 -3.81
N GLN A 157 -5.40 -41.07 -2.71
CA GLN A 157 -6.06 -39.76 -2.63
C GLN A 157 -5.05 -38.62 -2.63
N ARG A 158 -3.88 -38.80 -2.01
CA ARG A 158 -2.81 -37.78 -1.99
C ARG A 158 -2.26 -37.46 -3.37
N ALA A 159 -2.36 -38.39 -4.33
CA ALA A 159 -1.98 -38.22 -5.72
C ALA A 159 -2.97 -37.36 -6.53
N ILE A 160 -4.17 -37.09 -6.02
CA ILE A 160 -5.12 -36.17 -6.64
C ILE A 160 -4.51 -34.76 -6.66
N ARG A 161 -4.49 -34.13 -7.84
CA ARG A 161 -3.92 -32.79 -8.05
C ARG A 161 -4.94 -31.66 -7.91
N GLU A 162 -6.22 -31.96 -8.08
CA GLU A 162 -7.30 -31.01 -7.84
C GLU A 162 -7.50 -30.83 -6.33
N ILE A 163 -7.26 -29.61 -5.85
CA ILE A 163 -7.34 -29.27 -4.44
C ILE A 163 -8.51 -28.34 -4.12
N ASN A 164 -8.93 -28.40 -2.86
CA ASN A 164 -9.86 -27.45 -2.27
C ASN A 164 -9.13 -26.16 -1.89
N THR A 165 -9.60 -25.02 -2.41
CA THR A 165 -9.07 -23.69 -2.03
C THR A 165 -9.64 -23.21 -0.69
N GLY A 166 -10.70 -23.85 -0.20
CA GLY A 166 -11.49 -23.45 0.96
C GLY A 166 -12.69 -22.57 0.60
N ILE A 167 -12.65 -21.84 -0.52
CA ILE A 167 -13.74 -20.95 -0.91
C ILE A 167 -14.94 -21.77 -1.38
N ILE A 168 -16.08 -21.60 -0.71
CA ILE A 168 -17.33 -22.29 -1.01
C ILE A 168 -18.51 -21.33 -1.07
N LEU A 169 -19.54 -21.67 -1.84
CA LEU A 169 -20.86 -21.05 -1.82
C LEU A 169 -21.91 -22.11 -1.49
N ALA A 170 -22.74 -21.86 -0.50
CA ALA A 170 -23.80 -22.81 -0.13
C ALA A 170 -25.13 -22.10 0.17
N PRO A 171 -26.29 -22.74 -0.09
CA PRO A 171 -27.57 -22.25 0.39
C PRO A 171 -27.58 -22.20 1.94
N THR A 172 -27.82 -21.03 2.53
CA THR A 172 -27.63 -20.81 3.98
C THR A 172 -28.48 -21.73 4.85
N GLY A 173 -29.74 -21.97 4.47
CA GLY A 173 -30.62 -22.88 5.21
C GLY A 173 -30.14 -24.34 5.23
N HIS A 174 -29.46 -24.80 4.17
CA HIS A 174 -28.80 -26.11 4.15
C HIS A 174 -27.51 -26.08 4.97
N LEU A 175 -26.67 -25.05 4.76
CA LEU A 175 -25.42 -24.87 5.47
C LEU A 175 -25.61 -24.90 7.00
N ARG A 176 -26.63 -24.22 7.52
CA ARG A 176 -27.01 -24.27 8.95
C ARG A 176 -27.21 -25.69 9.46
N ARG A 177 -27.94 -26.52 8.71
CA ARG A 177 -28.20 -27.93 9.06
C ARG A 177 -26.92 -28.75 9.00
N TRP A 178 -26.16 -28.65 7.91
CA TRP A 178 -24.92 -29.41 7.74
C TRP A 178 -23.91 -29.10 8.85
N LEU A 179 -23.71 -27.82 9.17
CA LEU A 179 -22.81 -27.38 10.24
C LEU A 179 -23.19 -27.97 11.61
N SER A 180 -24.49 -28.11 11.91
CA SER A 180 -24.96 -28.71 13.17
C SER A 180 -24.69 -30.23 13.29
N THR A 181 -24.43 -30.89 12.16
CA THR A 181 -24.15 -32.34 12.09
C THR A 181 -22.67 -32.68 11.96
N LEU A 182 -21.81 -31.65 11.94
CA LEU A 182 -20.37 -31.86 11.86
C LEU A 182 -19.87 -32.54 13.13
N ARG A 183 -18.91 -33.44 12.95
CA ARG A 183 -18.21 -34.12 14.04
C ARG A 183 -16.74 -33.76 13.94
N ASN A 184 -16.04 -33.91 15.05
CA ASN A 184 -14.60 -33.68 15.13
C ASN A 184 -13.81 -34.98 15.28
N ASP A 185 -14.38 -36.10 14.81
CA ASP A 185 -13.73 -37.41 14.79
C ASP A 185 -12.82 -37.54 13.55
N ASN A 186 -11.72 -36.79 13.58
CA ASN A 186 -10.70 -36.74 12.54
C ASN A 186 -9.32 -36.54 13.16
N ALA A 187 -8.26 -36.62 12.35
CA ALA A 187 -6.88 -36.53 12.82
C ALA A 187 -6.51 -35.22 13.56
N GLN A 188 -7.33 -34.17 13.49
CA GLN A 188 -7.09 -32.89 14.18
C GLN A 188 -8.04 -32.60 15.33
N GLY A 189 -9.13 -33.35 15.48
CA GLY A 189 -10.13 -33.03 16.50
C GLY A 189 -10.90 -31.74 16.20
N GLU A 190 -11.01 -31.33 14.93
CA GLU A 190 -11.61 -30.06 14.50
C GLU A 190 -12.91 -30.27 13.70
N TYR A 191 -13.83 -29.30 13.71
CA TYR A 191 -15.01 -29.30 12.84
C TYR A 191 -14.63 -28.77 11.46
N TYR A 192 -14.47 -29.65 10.48
CA TYR A 192 -14.09 -29.26 9.13
C TYR A 192 -15.27 -28.76 8.31
N LEU A 193 -15.13 -27.57 7.72
CA LEU A 193 -16.11 -27.05 6.76
C LEU A 193 -16.22 -27.96 5.52
N THR A 194 -15.15 -28.65 5.16
CA THR A 194 -15.05 -29.53 4.00
C THR A 194 -16.02 -30.72 4.07
N ASP A 195 -16.35 -31.19 5.27
CA ASP A 195 -17.35 -32.24 5.50
C ASP A 195 -18.78 -31.83 5.10
N THR A 196 -19.05 -30.53 4.93
CA THR A 196 -20.36 -30.07 4.42
C THR A 196 -20.61 -30.50 2.98
N VAL A 197 -19.58 -30.82 2.21
CA VAL A 197 -19.70 -31.35 0.84
C VAL A 197 -20.38 -32.72 0.85
N GLU A 198 -19.95 -33.63 1.73
CA GLU A 198 -20.58 -34.95 1.86
C GLU A 198 -22.04 -34.83 2.32
N ARG A 199 -22.33 -33.85 3.18
CA ARG A 199 -23.71 -33.57 3.62
C ARG A 199 -24.57 -33.02 2.49
N ALA A 200 -24.01 -32.17 1.62
CA ALA A 200 -24.71 -31.66 0.44
C ALA A 200 -25.06 -32.80 -0.52
N VAL A 201 -24.10 -33.69 -0.79
CA VAL A 201 -24.31 -34.87 -1.65
C VAL A 201 -25.37 -35.81 -1.05
N ALA A 202 -25.32 -36.06 0.27
CA ALA A 202 -26.31 -36.89 0.96
C ALA A 202 -27.73 -36.30 0.91
N ASP A 203 -27.85 -34.96 0.95
CA ASP A 203 -29.12 -34.23 0.83
C ASP A 203 -29.59 -34.08 -0.63
N GLY A 204 -28.85 -34.61 -1.62
CA GLY A 204 -29.17 -34.47 -3.05
C GLY A 204 -28.94 -33.07 -3.60
N VAL A 205 -28.18 -32.22 -2.90
CA VAL A 205 -27.76 -30.91 -3.40
C VAL A 205 -26.55 -31.11 -4.30
N GLU A 206 -26.68 -30.72 -5.56
CA GLU A 206 -25.58 -30.83 -6.53
C GLU A 206 -24.38 -29.97 -6.10
N VAL A 207 -23.18 -30.57 -6.17
CA VAL A 207 -21.91 -29.90 -5.90
C VAL A 207 -21.22 -29.59 -7.22
N VAL A 208 -21.02 -28.29 -7.48
CA VAL A 208 -20.38 -27.76 -8.67
C VAL A 208 -19.07 -27.08 -8.33
N SER A 209 -18.19 -26.93 -9.31
CA SER A 209 -16.89 -26.30 -9.13
C SER A 209 -16.63 -25.20 -10.16
N ALA A 210 -15.94 -24.15 -9.73
CA ALA A 210 -15.32 -23.17 -10.62
C ALA A 210 -13.80 -23.14 -10.37
N GLN A 211 -13.05 -22.58 -11.31
CA GLN A 211 -11.60 -22.42 -11.21
C GLN A 211 -11.18 -20.93 -11.27
N PRO A 212 -10.09 -20.56 -10.58
CA PRO A 212 -9.50 -19.21 -10.69
C PRO A 212 -8.90 -18.99 -12.09
N ALA A 213 -8.67 -17.73 -12.46
CA ALA A 213 -7.97 -17.41 -13.71
C ALA A 213 -6.47 -17.64 -13.55
N ALA A 214 -5.95 -17.54 -12.32
CA ALA A 214 -4.58 -17.89 -12.00
C ALA A 214 -4.46 -18.54 -10.61
N LEU A 215 -3.50 -19.45 -10.48
CA LEU A 215 -3.24 -20.18 -9.24
C LEU A 215 -3.04 -19.25 -8.03
N TRP A 216 -2.35 -18.12 -8.24
CA TRP A 216 -2.01 -17.17 -7.17
C TRP A 216 -3.21 -16.50 -6.52
N GLU A 217 -4.37 -16.48 -7.16
CA GLU A 217 -5.62 -15.94 -6.58
C GLU A 217 -6.09 -16.73 -5.35
N THR A 218 -5.65 -17.98 -5.24
CA THR A 218 -6.07 -18.93 -4.20
C THR A 218 -4.98 -19.18 -3.15
N LEU A 219 -3.82 -18.54 -3.29
CA LEU A 219 -2.71 -18.74 -2.37
C LEU A 219 -2.96 -17.99 -1.05
N GLY A 220 -2.94 -18.75 0.04
CA GLY A 220 -3.02 -18.23 1.40
C GLY A 220 -1.66 -17.91 2.01
N VAL A 221 -1.64 -16.97 2.96
CA VAL A 221 -0.44 -16.63 3.72
C VAL A 221 -0.48 -17.32 5.08
N ASN A 222 0.51 -18.18 5.34
CA ASN A 222 0.69 -18.80 6.66
C ASN A 222 2.08 -18.56 7.27
N SER A 223 3.03 -18.04 6.51
CA SER A 223 4.39 -17.70 6.97
C SER A 223 4.88 -16.41 6.30
N LYS A 224 5.96 -15.84 6.82
CA LYS A 224 6.59 -14.65 6.22
C LYS A 224 7.18 -14.92 4.84
N VAL A 225 7.59 -16.16 4.56
CA VAL A 225 8.08 -16.57 3.23
C VAL A 225 6.95 -16.48 2.21
N GLN A 226 5.80 -17.09 2.52
CA GLN A 226 4.61 -17.03 1.66
C GLN A 226 4.10 -15.60 1.48
N LEU A 227 4.17 -14.77 2.54
CA LEU A 227 3.83 -13.35 2.45
C LEU A 227 4.73 -12.62 1.45
N ALA A 228 6.04 -12.85 1.49
CA ALA A 228 6.99 -12.21 0.58
C ALA A 228 6.82 -12.69 -0.88
N GLU A 229 6.53 -13.98 -1.08
CA GLU A 229 6.21 -14.54 -2.40
C GLU A 229 4.94 -13.89 -2.97
N LEU A 230 3.88 -13.80 -2.17
CA LEU A 230 2.62 -13.20 -2.57
C LEU A 230 2.76 -11.70 -2.82
N GLU A 231 3.62 -11.00 -2.06
CA GLU A 231 3.97 -9.61 -2.29
C GLU A 231 4.59 -9.43 -3.68
N ARG A 232 5.55 -10.26 -4.08
CA ARG A 232 6.16 -10.16 -5.41
C ARG A 232 5.17 -10.47 -6.53
N ILE A 233 4.25 -11.42 -6.32
CA ILE A 233 3.17 -11.68 -7.28
C ILE A 233 2.27 -10.45 -7.42
N HIS A 234 1.83 -9.88 -6.31
CA HIS A 234 0.94 -8.71 -6.32
C HIS A 234 1.60 -7.48 -6.96
N GLN A 235 2.87 -7.21 -6.65
CA GLN A 235 3.63 -6.14 -7.30
C GLN A 235 3.76 -6.34 -8.81
N ARG A 236 4.00 -7.59 -9.26
CA ARG A 236 4.01 -7.90 -10.69
C ARG A 236 2.65 -7.66 -11.35
N ASN A 237 1.55 -8.02 -10.68
CA ASN A 237 0.20 -7.77 -11.20
C ASN A 237 -0.12 -6.28 -11.27
N LEU A 238 0.38 -5.47 -10.32
CA LEU A 238 0.26 -4.01 -10.37
C LEU A 238 1.09 -3.42 -11.53
N ALA A 239 2.35 -3.86 -11.68
CA ALA A 239 3.22 -3.43 -12.78
C ALA A 239 2.64 -3.79 -14.15
N GLN A 240 2.09 -5.00 -14.31
CA GLN A 240 1.44 -5.44 -15.54
C GLN A 240 0.25 -4.54 -15.91
N ARG A 241 -0.60 -4.19 -14.94
CA ARG A 241 -1.73 -3.27 -15.18
C ARG A 241 -1.27 -1.88 -15.62
N LEU A 242 -0.14 -1.39 -15.10
CA LEU A 242 0.43 -0.11 -15.53
C LEU A 242 0.97 -0.18 -16.96
N LEU A 243 1.67 -1.26 -17.31
CA LEU A 243 2.16 -1.51 -18.67
C LEU A 243 1.01 -1.59 -19.67
N GLU A 244 -0.06 -2.32 -19.34
CA GLU A 244 -1.29 -2.42 -20.15
C GLU A 244 -2.00 -1.08 -20.31
N ALA A 245 -1.90 -0.20 -19.30
CA ALA A 245 -2.41 1.16 -19.35
C ALA A 245 -1.49 2.15 -20.11
N GLY A 246 -0.33 1.71 -20.62
CA GLY A 246 0.59 2.51 -21.44
C GLY A 246 1.70 3.22 -20.66
N VAL A 247 1.88 2.92 -19.36
CA VAL A 247 3.00 3.45 -18.57
C VAL A 247 4.29 2.73 -18.97
N THR A 248 5.38 3.48 -19.16
CA THR A 248 6.70 2.89 -19.39
C THR A 248 7.38 2.59 -18.06
N LEU A 249 7.51 1.30 -17.73
CA LEU A 249 8.32 0.83 -16.60
C LEU A 249 9.66 0.30 -17.12
N LEU A 250 10.78 0.90 -16.69
CA LEU A 250 12.10 0.45 -17.17
C LEU A 250 12.48 -0.94 -16.63
N ASP A 251 11.92 -1.34 -15.49
CA ASP A 251 12.00 -2.71 -15.00
C ASP A 251 10.75 -3.04 -14.14
N PRO A 252 9.78 -3.81 -14.65
CA PRO A 252 8.56 -4.12 -13.91
C PRO A 252 8.79 -5.03 -12.70
N ALA A 253 9.99 -5.63 -12.54
CA ALA A 253 10.33 -6.39 -11.35
C ALA A 253 10.91 -5.52 -10.21
N ARG A 254 11.23 -4.24 -10.50
CA ARG A 254 11.83 -3.29 -9.55
C ARG A 254 10.98 -2.04 -9.40
N ILE A 255 9.74 -2.25 -9.01
CA ILE A 255 8.79 -1.22 -8.60
C ILE A 255 7.98 -1.75 -7.43
N ASP A 256 7.68 -0.89 -6.46
CA ASP A 256 6.84 -1.24 -5.32
C ASP A 256 5.72 -0.20 -5.17
N ILE A 257 4.47 -0.64 -5.28
CA ILE A 257 3.28 0.19 -5.10
C ILE A 257 2.58 -0.28 -3.82
N ARG A 258 2.46 0.60 -2.84
CA ARG A 258 1.91 0.37 -1.51
C ARG A 258 0.75 1.32 -1.24
N GLY A 259 -0.31 1.14 -2.02
CA GLY A 259 -1.45 2.03 -2.08
C GLY A 259 -2.00 2.12 -3.50
N GLU A 260 -2.28 3.33 -3.95
CA GLU A 260 -2.83 3.64 -5.25
C GLU A 260 -1.86 4.51 -6.05
N LEU A 261 -1.54 4.06 -7.26
CA LEU A 261 -0.76 4.81 -8.23
C LEU A 261 -1.62 5.01 -9.48
N THR A 262 -1.92 6.27 -9.78
CA THR A 262 -2.63 6.65 -11.00
C THR A 262 -1.67 7.41 -11.91
N CYS A 263 -1.66 7.05 -13.19
CA CYS A 263 -0.75 7.62 -14.18
C CYS A 263 -1.54 8.15 -15.37
N GLY A 264 -1.13 9.32 -15.87
CA GLY A 264 -1.50 9.83 -17.19
C GLY A 264 -0.77 9.10 -18.32
N ARG A 265 -0.83 9.69 -19.52
CA ARG A 265 -0.20 9.16 -20.73
C ARG A 265 1.30 9.40 -20.74
N ASP A 266 2.05 8.52 -21.40
CA ASP A 266 3.50 8.67 -21.62
C ASP A 266 4.34 8.87 -20.35
N VAL A 267 3.84 8.39 -19.19
CA VAL A 267 4.58 8.40 -17.93
C VAL A 267 5.72 7.38 -17.99
N THR A 268 6.91 7.77 -17.55
CA THR A 268 8.08 6.89 -17.47
C THR A 268 8.59 6.76 -16.04
N ILE A 269 8.68 5.53 -15.55
CA ILE A 269 9.16 5.21 -14.20
C ILE A 269 10.40 4.31 -14.32
N ASP A 270 11.49 4.80 -13.75
CA ASP A 270 12.76 4.08 -13.64
C ASP A 270 12.76 3.13 -12.43
N VAL A 271 13.84 2.39 -12.25
CA VAL A 271 13.98 1.26 -11.34
C VAL A 271 13.96 1.67 -9.87
N ASN A 272 13.55 0.74 -9.01
CA ASN A 272 13.54 0.84 -7.56
C ASN A 272 12.67 1.98 -7.00
N CYS A 273 11.68 2.45 -7.78
CA CYS A 273 10.74 3.45 -7.28
C CYS A 273 9.72 2.81 -6.32
N VAL A 274 9.44 3.51 -5.22
CA VAL A 274 8.43 3.10 -4.24
C VAL A 274 7.34 4.17 -4.16
N PHE A 275 6.09 3.76 -4.36
CA PHE A 275 4.92 4.63 -4.30
C PHE A 275 4.05 4.23 -3.11
N GLU A 276 3.75 5.17 -2.22
CA GLU A 276 3.01 4.88 -0.98
C GLU A 276 1.78 5.79 -0.82
N GLY A 277 0.70 5.24 -0.28
CA GLY A 277 -0.55 5.98 -0.11
C GLY A 277 -1.20 6.29 -1.46
N ARG A 278 -1.57 7.54 -1.74
CA ARG A 278 -2.17 7.94 -3.03
C ARG A 278 -1.22 8.80 -3.84
N VAL A 279 -0.75 8.31 -4.97
CA VAL A 279 0.14 9.05 -5.86
C VAL A 279 -0.52 9.25 -7.23
N HIS A 280 -0.42 10.47 -7.74
CA HIS A 280 -0.87 10.83 -9.08
C HIS A 280 0.30 11.36 -9.91
N LEU A 281 0.55 10.74 -11.06
CA LEU A 281 1.54 11.16 -12.04
C LEU A 281 0.79 11.61 -13.29
N GLU A 282 0.90 12.88 -13.67
CA GLU A 282 0.24 13.43 -14.85
C GLU A 282 0.97 13.09 -16.16
N ASP A 283 0.36 13.47 -17.29
CA ASP A 283 0.86 13.18 -18.64
C ASP A 283 2.34 13.58 -18.83
N GLY A 284 3.15 12.66 -19.35
CA GLY A 284 4.56 12.89 -19.67
C GLY A 284 5.50 13.01 -18.46
N ALA A 285 5.01 12.77 -17.23
CA ALA A 285 5.87 12.80 -16.05
C ALA A 285 6.97 11.72 -16.12
N HIS A 286 8.19 12.09 -15.71
CA HIS A 286 9.33 11.17 -15.65
C HIS A 286 9.88 11.06 -14.23
N ILE A 287 9.85 9.84 -13.69
CA ILE A 287 10.39 9.50 -12.38
C ILE A 287 11.69 8.71 -12.54
N GLY A 288 12.80 9.27 -12.07
CA GLY A 288 14.13 8.65 -12.07
C GLY A 288 14.31 7.63 -10.95
N ALA A 289 15.40 6.85 -11.03
CA ALA A 289 15.59 5.69 -10.16
C ALA A 289 15.62 6.01 -8.66
N ASN A 290 15.19 5.03 -7.86
CA ASN A 290 15.27 5.06 -6.39
C ASN A 290 14.50 6.24 -5.76
N CYS A 291 13.44 6.72 -6.40
CA CYS A 291 12.55 7.70 -5.78
C CYS A 291 11.54 7.04 -4.84
N VAL A 292 11.16 7.76 -3.79
CA VAL A 292 10.09 7.37 -2.87
C VAL A 292 9.06 8.49 -2.85
N ILE A 293 7.84 8.21 -3.32
CA ILE A 293 6.80 9.23 -3.47
C ILE A 293 5.58 8.78 -2.67
N ARG A 294 5.17 9.59 -1.70
CA ARG A 294 4.05 9.30 -0.81
C ARG A 294 3.02 10.42 -0.84
N ASN A 295 1.73 10.06 -1.03
CA ASN A 295 0.61 11.01 -0.95
C ASN A 295 0.83 12.30 -1.77
N SER A 296 1.36 12.17 -2.99
CA SER A 296 1.88 13.32 -3.73
C SER A 296 1.40 13.34 -5.17
N THR A 297 1.41 14.51 -5.78
CA THR A 297 1.09 14.71 -7.20
C THR A 297 2.31 15.25 -7.94
N VAL A 298 2.58 14.68 -9.11
CA VAL A 298 3.64 15.13 -10.02
C VAL A 298 2.99 15.58 -11.33
N GLY A 299 3.10 16.87 -11.62
CA GLY A 299 2.43 17.52 -12.74
C GLY A 299 2.99 17.15 -14.11
N ALA A 300 2.23 17.53 -15.15
CA ALA A 300 2.53 17.16 -16.53
C ALA A 300 3.95 17.57 -16.96
N GLY A 301 4.65 16.67 -17.65
CA GLY A 301 6.02 16.88 -18.15
C GLY A 301 7.10 17.05 -17.06
N ALA A 302 6.75 16.98 -15.77
CA ALA A 302 7.71 17.17 -14.69
C ALA A 302 8.75 16.03 -14.67
N ARG A 303 9.98 16.39 -14.31
CA ARG A 303 11.13 15.50 -14.26
C ARG A 303 11.66 15.40 -12.85
N VAL A 304 11.43 14.24 -12.23
CA VAL A 304 11.99 13.88 -10.92
C VAL A 304 13.25 13.07 -11.15
N GLN A 305 14.39 13.65 -10.81
CA GLN A 305 15.70 13.03 -10.90
C GLN A 305 15.89 11.95 -9.81
N PRO A 306 16.90 11.08 -9.93
CA PRO A 306 17.10 9.98 -8.99
C PRO A 306 17.21 10.39 -7.52
N PHE A 307 16.85 9.46 -6.63
CA PHE A 307 16.97 9.59 -5.17
C PHE A 307 16.19 10.77 -4.56
N CYS A 308 15.03 11.12 -5.14
CA CYS A 308 14.14 12.12 -4.57
C CYS A 308 13.07 11.49 -3.66
N HIS A 309 12.78 12.14 -2.54
CA HIS A 309 11.81 11.66 -1.57
C HIS A 309 10.70 12.69 -1.30
N PHE A 310 9.46 12.35 -1.63
CA PHE A 310 8.29 13.22 -1.51
C PHE A 310 7.29 12.66 -0.51
N GLU A 311 6.70 13.54 0.29
CA GLU A 311 5.63 13.18 1.22
C GLU A 311 4.67 14.36 1.35
N ASP A 312 3.39 14.12 1.05
CA ASP A 312 2.31 15.12 1.07
C ASP A 312 2.70 16.42 0.34
N ALA A 313 3.16 16.27 -0.91
CA ALA A 313 3.69 17.34 -1.75
C ALA A 313 3.03 17.40 -3.14
N SER A 314 3.02 18.60 -3.73
CA SER A 314 2.55 18.83 -5.10
C SER A 314 3.66 19.49 -5.92
N VAL A 315 4.00 18.87 -7.05
CA VAL A 315 4.95 19.39 -8.04
C VAL A 315 4.14 19.81 -9.26
N GLY A 316 4.25 21.08 -9.66
CA GLY A 316 3.58 21.62 -10.85
C GLY A 316 4.18 21.11 -12.16
N ALA A 317 3.53 21.48 -13.27
CA ALA A 317 3.94 21.11 -14.62
C ALA A 317 5.37 21.57 -14.94
N GLU A 318 6.09 20.79 -15.75
CA GLU A 318 7.46 21.06 -16.20
C GLU A 318 8.49 21.25 -15.05
N GLY A 319 8.12 20.91 -13.82
CA GLY A 319 9.00 21.01 -12.65
C GLY A 319 10.23 20.12 -12.78
N ARG A 320 11.38 20.62 -12.31
CA ARG A 320 12.66 19.88 -12.34
C ARG A 320 13.15 19.67 -10.93
N ILE A 321 13.04 18.44 -10.44
CA ILE A 321 13.28 18.12 -9.04
C ILE A 321 14.43 17.13 -8.89
N GLY A 322 15.43 17.48 -8.08
CA GLY A 322 16.57 16.64 -7.72
C GLY A 322 17.79 16.72 -8.64
N PRO A 323 18.71 15.73 -8.52
CA PRO A 323 18.61 14.51 -7.69
C PRO A 323 18.72 14.83 -6.18
N TYR A 324 18.40 13.89 -5.28
CA TYR A 324 18.55 14.07 -3.82
C TYR A 324 17.73 15.23 -3.21
N ALA A 325 16.59 15.59 -3.80
CA ALA A 325 15.67 16.56 -3.23
C ALA A 325 14.73 15.89 -2.20
N ARG A 326 14.36 16.64 -1.15
CA ARG A 326 13.39 16.19 -0.14
C ARG A 326 12.21 17.17 -0.08
N LEU A 327 11.03 16.75 -0.51
CA LEU A 327 9.80 17.54 -0.42
C LEU A 327 8.92 16.98 0.71
N ARG A 328 8.77 17.75 1.78
CA ARG A 328 8.04 17.36 2.99
C ARG A 328 6.60 17.89 2.98
N PRO A 329 5.75 17.45 3.93
CA PRO A 329 4.36 17.83 3.94
C PRO A 329 4.10 19.33 3.83
N GLY A 330 3.07 19.68 3.05
CA GLY A 330 2.65 21.05 2.79
C GLY A 330 3.51 21.78 1.75
N THR A 331 4.35 21.05 1.00
CA THR A 331 5.13 21.62 -0.10
C THR A 331 4.28 21.72 -1.36
N VAL A 332 4.20 22.92 -1.94
CA VAL A 332 3.53 23.17 -3.21
C VAL A 332 4.47 23.93 -4.13
N LEU A 333 4.82 23.32 -5.26
CA LEU A 333 5.65 23.92 -6.29
C LEU A 333 4.76 24.23 -7.51
N ALA A 334 4.81 25.46 -8.01
CA ALA A 334 4.12 25.83 -9.24
C ALA A 334 4.84 25.30 -10.49
N GLU A 335 4.38 25.73 -11.67
CA GLU A 335 4.99 25.34 -12.95
C GLU A 335 6.46 25.78 -13.07
N ASP A 336 7.26 24.95 -13.75
CA ASP A 336 8.67 25.20 -14.08
C ASP A 336 9.54 25.62 -12.87
N VAL A 337 9.19 25.12 -11.67
CA VAL A 337 10.02 25.28 -10.48
C VAL A 337 11.18 24.29 -10.52
N HIS A 338 12.38 24.77 -10.19
CA HIS A 338 13.59 23.96 -10.11
C HIS A 338 14.04 23.79 -8.66
N ILE A 339 13.98 22.56 -8.15
CA ILE A 339 14.57 22.17 -6.88
C ILE A 339 15.72 21.23 -7.19
N GLY A 340 16.96 21.62 -6.92
CA GLY A 340 18.12 20.79 -7.24
C GLY A 340 18.58 19.92 -6.06
N ASN A 341 19.87 19.62 -6.02
CA ASN A 341 20.42 18.62 -5.13
C ASN A 341 20.62 19.08 -3.68
N PHE A 342 20.28 18.19 -2.75
CA PHE A 342 20.37 18.42 -1.30
C PHE A 342 19.55 19.64 -0.87
N VAL A 343 18.38 19.81 -1.48
CA VAL A 343 17.42 20.84 -1.11
C VAL A 343 16.24 20.19 -0.40
N GLU A 344 15.93 20.71 0.79
CA GLU A 344 14.76 20.31 1.56
C GLU A 344 13.73 21.45 1.55
N VAL A 345 12.49 21.11 1.18
CA VAL A 345 11.35 22.04 1.20
C VAL A 345 10.28 21.48 2.13
N LYS A 346 9.68 22.32 2.97
CA LYS A 346 8.65 21.92 3.93
C LYS A 346 7.64 23.02 4.17
N ASN A 347 6.34 22.70 4.12
CA ASN A 347 5.27 23.65 4.43
C ASN A 347 5.42 25.00 3.70
N SER A 348 5.85 24.94 2.44
CA SER A 348 6.25 26.11 1.64
C SER A 348 5.56 26.11 0.28
N GLN A 349 5.22 27.30 -0.20
CA GLN A 349 4.78 27.52 -1.58
C GLN A 349 5.89 28.20 -2.36
N ILE A 350 6.22 27.65 -3.53
CA ILE A 350 7.21 28.22 -4.45
C ILE A 350 6.51 28.45 -5.79
N ALA A 351 6.37 29.71 -6.18
CA ALA A 351 5.67 30.10 -7.39
C ALA A 351 6.54 29.94 -8.65
N ALA A 352 5.92 30.17 -9.81
CA ALA A 352 6.41 29.74 -11.11
C ALA A 352 7.81 30.27 -11.45
N HIS A 353 8.60 29.45 -12.15
CA HIS A 353 9.94 29.78 -12.65
C HIS A 353 10.97 30.15 -11.57
N SER A 354 10.70 29.80 -10.31
CA SER A 354 11.62 30.00 -9.19
C SER A 354 12.53 28.79 -9.01
N LYS A 355 13.72 29.02 -8.46
CA LYS A 355 14.73 27.97 -8.32
C LYS A 355 15.45 28.01 -6.98
N ALA A 356 15.67 26.82 -6.42
CA ALA A 356 16.56 26.54 -5.30
C ALA A 356 17.39 25.32 -5.67
N ASN A 357 18.62 25.53 -6.15
CA ASN A 357 19.33 24.47 -6.86
C ASN A 357 20.22 23.61 -5.96
N HIS A 358 20.74 24.13 -4.85
CA HIS A 358 21.78 23.40 -4.11
C HIS A 358 21.72 23.68 -2.61
N LEU A 359 21.83 22.64 -1.79
CA LEU A 359 22.18 22.74 -0.36
C LEU A 359 21.33 23.75 0.42
N ALA A 360 20.02 23.80 0.18
CA ALA A 360 19.14 24.80 0.76
C ALA A 360 18.03 24.18 1.61
N TYR A 361 17.59 24.89 2.64
CA TYR A 361 16.41 24.55 3.43
C TYR A 361 15.38 25.67 3.32
N VAL A 362 14.19 25.32 2.81
CA VAL A 362 13.05 26.24 2.59
C VAL A 362 11.82 25.73 3.36
N GLY A 363 11.76 26.09 4.63
CA GLY A 363 10.73 25.72 5.58
C GLY A 363 9.81 26.88 5.93
N ASP A 364 8.50 26.64 5.93
CA ASP A 364 7.49 27.63 6.32
C ASP A 364 7.64 28.95 5.51
N ALA A 365 7.72 28.84 4.18
CA ALA A 365 7.99 29.98 3.30
C ALA A 365 6.91 30.21 2.22
N THR A 366 6.75 31.46 1.81
CA THR A 366 6.05 31.83 0.57
C THR A 366 7.07 32.47 -0.35
N VAL A 367 7.36 31.83 -1.48
CA VAL A 367 8.34 32.28 -2.46
C VAL A 367 7.61 32.65 -3.75
N GLY A 368 7.78 33.89 -4.19
CA GLY A 368 7.21 34.44 -5.41
C GLY A 368 7.81 33.82 -6.67
N SER A 369 7.43 34.37 -7.82
CA SER A 369 7.85 33.91 -9.13
C SER A 369 9.23 34.46 -9.52
N ARG A 370 9.95 33.71 -10.36
CA ARG A 370 11.27 34.09 -10.90
C ARG A 370 12.30 34.42 -9.81
N VAL A 371 12.18 33.80 -8.64
CA VAL A 371 13.11 33.95 -7.52
C VAL A 371 14.30 33.01 -7.71
N ASN A 372 15.50 33.51 -7.41
CA ASN A 372 16.71 32.70 -7.34
C ASN A 372 17.17 32.56 -5.89
N ILE A 373 17.06 31.34 -5.36
CA ILE A 373 17.59 30.97 -4.04
C ILE A 373 18.99 30.38 -4.22
N GLY A 374 19.99 31.17 -3.81
CA GLY A 374 21.40 30.78 -3.85
C GLY A 374 21.71 29.56 -2.99
N ALA A 375 22.80 28.87 -3.34
CA ALA A 375 23.23 27.65 -2.65
C ALA A 375 23.49 27.91 -1.16
N GLY A 376 23.12 27.01 -0.26
CA GLY A 376 23.36 27.20 1.18
C GLY A 376 22.32 28.09 1.88
N THR A 377 21.30 28.59 1.17
CA THR A 377 20.27 29.43 1.79
C THR A 377 19.43 28.63 2.78
N ILE A 378 19.19 29.22 3.96
CA ILE A 378 18.40 28.61 5.03
C ILE A 378 17.34 29.60 5.51
N THR A 379 16.08 29.19 5.48
CA THR A 379 15.00 29.86 6.22
C THR A 379 15.05 29.45 7.69
N CYS A 380 15.49 30.32 8.58
CA CYS A 380 15.51 30.06 10.03
C CYS A 380 14.10 30.29 10.59
N ASN A 381 13.26 29.25 10.49
CA ASN A 381 11.83 29.30 10.77
C ASN A 381 11.44 28.94 12.22
N TYR A 382 12.39 28.61 13.10
CA TYR A 382 12.13 28.10 14.44
C TYR A 382 12.98 28.84 15.49
N ASP A 383 12.36 29.30 16.58
CA ASP A 383 13.02 30.06 17.66
C ASP A 383 13.37 29.22 18.90
N GLY A 384 13.03 27.93 18.90
CA GLY A 384 13.13 27.05 20.08
C GLY A 384 11.77 26.66 20.67
N ALA A 385 10.68 27.30 20.25
CA ALA A 385 9.31 26.99 20.68
C ALA A 385 8.27 27.12 19.55
N ASN A 386 8.35 28.18 18.75
CA ASN A 386 7.37 28.56 17.74
C ASN A 386 7.98 28.58 16.34
N LYS A 387 7.11 28.56 15.33
CA LYS A 387 7.50 28.68 13.92
C LYS A 387 6.97 29.94 13.29
N PHE A 388 7.76 30.52 12.39
CA PHE A 388 7.45 31.78 11.73
C PHE A 388 7.65 31.68 10.22
N ARG A 389 6.89 32.52 9.50
CA ARG A 389 6.87 32.52 8.03
C ARG A 389 8.00 33.39 7.47
N THR A 390 8.68 32.90 6.44
CA THR A 390 9.51 33.74 5.55
C THR A 390 8.73 34.08 4.29
N VAL A 391 8.72 35.35 3.88
CA VAL A 391 8.10 35.80 2.63
C VAL A 391 9.18 36.32 1.70
N ILE A 392 9.25 35.77 0.49
CA ILE A 392 10.12 36.23 -0.58
C ILE A 392 9.21 36.58 -1.76
N GLU A 393 9.15 37.84 -2.14
CA GLU A 393 8.33 38.30 -3.27
C GLU A 393 9.01 38.00 -4.61
N ASP A 394 8.34 38.33 -5.72
CA ASP A 394 8.82 38.01 -7.07
C ASP A 394 10.14 38.70 -7.43
N ASP A 395 10.85 38.12 -8.39
CA ASP A 395 12.05 38.71 -9.01
C ASP A 395 13.21 38.95 -8.03
N VAL A 396 13.18 38.28 -6.87
CA VAL A 396 14.22 38.38 -5.84
C VAL A 396 15.42 37.50 -6.16
N PHE A 397 16.61 38.04 -5.87
CA PHE A 397 17.85 37.28 -5.85
C PHE A 397 18.34 37.11 -4.42
N ILE A 398 18.44 35.86 -3.94
CA ILE A 398 19.07 35.52 -2.66
C ILE A 398 20.48 34.99 -2.93
N GLY A 399 21.49 35.72 -2.47
CA GLY A 399 22.88 35.29 -2.55
C GLY A 399 23.15 34.02 -1.73
N SER A 400 24.15 33.25 -2.15
CA SER A 400 24.53 32.01 -1.48
C SER A 400 24.82 32.20 0.01
N ASP A 401 24.56 31.15 0.79
CA ASP A 401 24.78 31.08 2.23
C ASP A 401 24.09 32.23 2.99
N THR A 402 22.87 32.57 2.57
CA THR A 402 22.03 33.55 3.26
C THR A 402 21.18 32.85 4.31
N GLN A 403 21.11 33.42 5.51
CA GLN A 403 20.18 32.99 6.55
C GLN A 403 19.03 34.00 6.65
N LEU A 404 17.80 33.54 6.45
CA LEU A 404 16.58 34.36 6.51
C LEU A 404 15.90 34.11 7.85
N VAL A 405 16.07 35.01 8.82
CA VAL A 405 15.55 34.83 10.19
C VAL A 405 14.09 35.24 10.24
N ALA A 406 13.19 34.25 10.24
CA ALA A 406 11.76 34.47 10.25
C ALA A 406 11.27 35.02 11.62
N PRO A 407 10.22 35.86 11.66
CA PRO A 407 9.46 36.35 10.51
C PRO A 407 10.21 37.47 9.76
N VAL A 408 10.34 37.31 8.43
CA VAL A 408 11.03 38.29 7.58
C VAL A 408 10.42 38.31 6.18
N THR A 409 10.43 39.50 5.57
CA THR A 409 9.99 39.71 4.18
C THR A 409 11.16 40.22 3.33
N VAL A 410 11.35 39.62 2.15
CA VAL A 410 12.21 40.13 1.08
C VAL A 410 11.31 40.65 -0.02
N ARG A 411 11.28 41.98 -0.18
CA ARG A 411 10.39 42.65 -1.13
C ARG A 411 10.83 42.41 -2.57
N ARG A 412 9.88 42.61 -3.49
CA ARG A 412 10.04 42.39 -4.93
C ARG A 412 11.31 43.03 -5.48
N GLY A 413 12.00 42.31 -6.37
CA GLY A 413 13.20 42.81 -7.05
C GLY A 413 14.43 43.01 -6.15
N ALA A 414 14.34 42.71 -4.85
CA ALA A 414 15.45 42.88 -3.94
C ALA A 414 16.60 41.91 -4.26
N THR A 415 17.83 42.35 -3.98
CA THR A 415 19.03 41.53 -4.06
C THR A 415 19.61 41.38 -2.65
N ILE A 416 19.77 40.15 -2.18
CA ILE A 416 20.48 39.85 -0.94
C ILE A 416 21.88 39.39 -1.31
N GLY A 417 22.91 40.04 -0.79
CA GLY A 417 24.29 39.60 -1.05
C GLY A 417 24.62 38.30 -0.32
N ALA A 418 25.57 37.55 -0.86
CA ALA A 418 26.00 36.28 -0.27
C ALA A 418 26.50 36.44 1.19
N GLY A 419 26.26 35.42 2.01
CA GLY A 419 26.65 35.40 3.43
C GLY A 419 25.83 36.34 4.32
N THR A 420 24.66 36.82 3.86
CA THR A 420 23.84 37.75 4.64
C THR A 420 22.99 36.99 5.67
N THR A 421 23.02 37.44 6.91
CA THR A 421 22.04 37.09 7.94
C THR A 421 20.97 38.17 7.99
N LEU A 422 19.83 37.89 7.36
CA LEU A 422 18.73 38.85 7.24
C LEU A 422 17.77 38.74 8.43
N THR A 423 17.72 39.78 9.26
CA THR A 423 16.87 39.85 10.47
C THR A 423 15.77 40.92 10.39
N LYS A 424 15.75 41.70 9.31
CA LYS A 424 14.76 42.75 9.04
C LYS A 424 14.35 42.71 7.59
N GLU A 425 13.22 43.34 7.29
CA GLU A 425 12.72 43.44 5.93
C GLU A 425 13.77 44.02 4.98
N ALA A 426 13.94 43.37 3.82
CA ALA A 426 14.76 43.88 2.72
C ALA A 426 13.86 44.64 1.74
N ALA A 427 14.19 45.91 1.48
CA ALA A 427 13.38 46.81 0.66
C ALA A 427 13.39 46.44 -0.84
N ALA A 428 12.31 46.81 -1.55
CA ALA A 428 12.13 46.53 -2.97
C ALA A 428 13.23 47.16 -3.83
N ASP A 429 13.68 46.42 -4.84
CA ASP A 429 14.71 46.85 -5.82
C ASP A 429 16.03 47.33 -5.17
N LYS A 430 16.31 46.94 -3.92
CA LYS A 430 17.54 47.31 -3.19
C LYS A 430 18.45 46.12 -2.95
N LEU A 431 19.74 46.43 -2.83
CA LEU A 431 20.75 45.52 -2.32
C LEU A 431 20.79 45.57 -0.79
N THR A 432 20.66 44.41 -0.14
CA THR A 432 20.86 44.26 1.31
C THR A 432 22.09 43.40 1.58
N LEU A 433 22.94 43.85 2.52
CA LEU A 433 24.19 43.19 2.91
C LEU A 433 24.31 43.19 4.44
N SER A 434 24.76 42.07 5.01
CA SER A 434 25.26 42.04 6.40
C SER A 434 26.59 41.30 6.44
N ARG A 435 27.69 42.01 6.14
CA ARG A 435 29.04 41.41 6.07
C ARG A 435 30.05 42.19 6.89
N ALA A 436 30.98 41.48 7.51
CA ALA A 436 32.15 42.09 8.16
C ALA A 436 33.07 42.72 7.11
N LYS A 437 33.84 43.73 7.52
CA LYS A 437 34.92 44.26 6.68
C LYS A 437 35.99 43.17 6.55
N GLN A 438 36.36 42.83 5.31
CA GLN A 438 37.42 41.86 5.05
C GLN A 438 38.76 42.35 5.59
N MET A 439 39.52 41.45 6.22
CA MET A 439 40.87 41.69 6.72
C MET A 439 41.82 40.60 6.21
N THR A 440 43.08 40.98 6.00
CA THR A 440 44.18 40.07 5.66
C THR A 440 45.27 40.22 6.72
N ILE A 441 45.81 39.11 7.22
CA ILE A 441 46.89 39.09 8.23
C ILE A 441 48.12 38.44 7.59
N ASP A 442 49.10 39.25 7.20
CA ASP A 442 50.28 38.78 6.47
C ASP A 442 51.17 37.83 7.29
N ALA A 443 51.15 37.98 8.62
CA ALA A 443 51.97 37.16 9.53
C ALA A 443 51.35 35.80 9.89
N TRP A 444 50.17 35.45 9.36
CA TRP A 444 49.53 34.19 9.72
C TRP A 444 50.23 32.99 9.07
N GLN A 445 50.69 32.05 9.91
CA GLN A 445 51.25 30.78 9.48
C GLN A 445 50.32 29.64 9.89
N ARG A 446 50.01 28.74 8.94
CA ARG A 446 49.24 27.52 9.23
C ARG A 446 50.02 26.67 10.25
N PRO A 447 49.35 26.08 11.27
CA PRO A 447 50.01 25.18 12.21
C PRO A 447 50.77 24.05 11.50
N VAL A 448 52.02 23.86 11.90
CA VAL A 448 52.84 22.71 11.47
C VAL A 448 52.69 21.58 12.48
N LYS A 449 52.70 20.33 12.00
CA LYS A 449 52.69 19.17 12.88
C LYS A 449 53.94 19.21 13.76
N GLN A 450 53.75 19.14 15.08
CA GLN A 450 54.87 18.92 15.99
C GLN A 450 55.46 17.54 15.69
N ALA A 451 56.79 17.46 15.54
CA ALA A 451 57.46 16.17 15.44
C ALA A 451 57.16 15.38 16.72
N LYS A 452 56.62 14.15 16.58
CA LYS A 452 56.49 13.24 17.72
C LYS A 452 57.89 12.99 18.27
N LYS A 453 58.16 13.40 19.51
CA LYS A 453 59.38 13.05 20.24
C LYS A 453 59.38 11.59 20.62
#